data_AF-A0A6B0X7T5-F1
#
_entry.id   AF-A0A6B0X7T5-F1
#
_cell.length_a   1.000
_cell.length_b   1.000
_cell.length_c   1.000
_cell.angle_alpha   90.00
_cell.angle_beta   90.00
_cell.angle_gamma   90.00
#
_symmetry.space_group_name_H-M   'P 1'
#
loop_
_entity.id
_entity.type
_entity.pdbx_description
1 polymer ?
#
loop_
_entity_poly.entity_id
_entity_poly.type
_entity_poly.pdbx_seq_one_letter_code
_entity_poly.pdbx_strand_id
1 'polypeptide(L)'
;MKLLTSDSFEKARTFVMEQGRELERRLLSYYFDDGTPAAVLDELANYQNQDGGFGKGLEPDIQMPDSSVVTTTIALRILREVKAASNDEIVRKAIQYLLAEYDSAQSIWPIVPQEVDEYPHAPWWNFENTADTFG
;
A
#
# COMPACT_ATOMS: atom_id res chain seq x y z
N MET A 1 26.65 -0.02 12.93
CA MET A 1 25.70 -0.02 11.79
C MET A 1 26.54 -0.05 10.52
N LYS A 2 26.35 -1.03 9.61
CA LYS A 2 27.06 -1.04 8.31
C LYS A 2 26.26 -0.16 7.35
N LEU A 3 26.94 0.76 6.67
CA LEU A 3 26.35 1.59 5.62
C LEU A 3 26.72 1.01 4.25
N LEU A 4 25.86 1.23 3.25
CA LEU A 4 26.19 0.92 1.86
C LEU A 4 27.33 1.84 1.39
N THR A 5 28.17 1.33 0.50
CA THR A 5 29.08 2.20 -0.26
C THR A 5 28.26 3.01 -1.27
N SER A 6 28.79 4.15 -1.72
CA SER A 6 28.14 4.95 -2.77
C SER A 6 27.89 4.13 -4.04
N ASP A 7 28.84 3.30 -4.46
CA ASP A 7 28.68 2.41 -5.63
C ASP A 7 27.53 1.40 -5.46
N SER A 8 27.41 0.77 -4.29
CA SER A 8 26.31 -0.17 -4.02
C SER A 8 24.95 0.54 -3.95
N PHE A 9 24.92 1.76 -3.41
CA PHE A 9 23.72 2.57 -3.39
C PHE A 9 23.28 2.95 -4.81
N GLU A 10 24.19 3.44 -5.66
CA GLU A 10 23.86 3.82 -7.05
C GLU A 10 23.37 2.63 -7.89
N LYS A 11 23.92 1.42 -7.67
CA LYS A 11 23.41 0.20 -8.31
C LYS A 11 21.98 -0.12 -7.88
N ALA A 12 21.68 -0.05 -6.58
CA ALA A 12 20.34 -0.27 -6.07
C ALA A 12 19.36 0.80 -6.57
N ARG A 13 19.79 2.06 -6.58
CA ARG A 13 19.02 3.20 -7.11
C ARG A 13 18.67 2.98 -8.58
N THR A 14 19.66 2.64 -9.41
CA THR A 14 19.47 2.36 -10.84
C THR A 14 18.48 1.22 -11.05
N PHE A 15 18.62 0.13 -10.29
CA PHE A 15 17.70 -1.01 -10.39
C PHE A 15 16.25 -0.61 -10.09
N VAL A 16 15.99 0.15 -9.02
CA VAL A 16 14.62 0.62 -8.70
C VAL A 16 14.09 1.55 -9.77
N MET A 17 14.92 2.47 -10.28
CA MET A 17 14.52 3.41 -11.33
C MET A 17 14.18 2.72 -12.66
N GLU A 18 14.85 1.61 -12.99
CA GLU A 18 14.62 0.87 -14.23
C GLU A 18 13.52 -0.19 -14.11
N GLN A 19 13.47 -0.91 -12.98
CA GLN A 19 12.66 -2.12 -12.82
C GLN A 19 11.50 -1.96 -11.83
N GLY A 20 11.57 -0.98 -10.93
CA GLY A 20 10.50 -0.70 -9.97
C GLY A 20 9.24 -0.16 -10.66
N ARG A 21 8.07 -0.33 -10.01
CA ARG A 21 6.83 0.30 -10.47
C ARG A 21 6.95 1.80 -10.28
N GLU A 22 6.06 2.54 -10.93
CA GLU A 22 6.08 4.00 -10.87
C GLU A 22 6.05 4.53 -9.43
N LEU A 23 5.25 3.92 -8.55
CA LEU A 23 5.19 4.27 -7.14
C LEU A 23 6.55 4.13 -6.42
N GLU A 24 7.30 3.04 -6.63
CA GLU A 24 8.63 2.88 -6.05
C GLU A 24 9.62 3.92 -6.58
N ARG A 25 9.51 4.30 -7.86
CA ARG A 25 10.35 5.37 -8.43
C ARG A 25 10.05 6.71 -7.77
N ARG A 26 8.77 7.05 -7.57
CA ARG A 26 8.37 8.28 -6.87
C ARG A 26 8.82 8.29 -5.42
N LEU A 27 8.70 7.17 -4.72
CA LEU A 27 9.19 7.02 -3.35
C LEU A 27 10.71 7.17 -3.27
N LEU A 28 11.46 6.52 -4.17
CA LEU A 28 12.92 6.65 -4.22
C LEU A 28 13.33 8.10 -4.41
N SER A 29 12.74 8.80 -5.39
CA SER A 29 13.06 10.20 -5.65
C SER A 29 12.64 11.12 -4.50
N TYR A 30 11.55 10.83 -3.79
CA TYR A 30 11.17 11.58 -2.58
C TYR A 30 12.21 11.41 -1.45
N TYR A 31 12.76 10.22 -1.27
CA TYR A 31 13.69 9.95 -0.17
C TYR A 31 15.13 10.38 -0.43
N PHE A 32 15.58 10.34 -1.68
CA PHE A 32 17.00 10.46 -2.01
C PHE A 32 17.34 11.53 -3.06
N ASP A 33 16.33 12.08 -3.72
CA ASP A 33 16.47 13.14 -4.72
C ASP A 33 15.59 14.35 -4.33
N ASP A 34 15.24 15.20 -5.31
CA ASP A 34 14.36 16.37 -5.12
C ASP A 34 12.87 16.05 -5.35
N GLY A 35 12.46 14.80 -5.12
CA GLY A 35 11.07 14.35 -5.30
C GLY A 35 10.13 14.99 -4.28
N THR A 36 8.87 15.25 -4.68
CA THR A 36 7.88 15.89 -3.81
C THR A 36 6.87 14.89 -3.26
N PRO A 37 6.30 15.14 -2.05
CA PRO A 37 5.16 14.36 -1.56
C PRO A 37 4.00 14.30 -2.56
N ALA A 38 3.71 15.41 -3.24
CA ALA A 38 2.64 15.48 -4.24
C ALA A 38 2.81 14.45 -5.35
N ALA A 39 4.02 14.27 -5.88
CA ALA A 39 4.28 13.26 -6.92
C ALA A 39 4.05 11.83 -6.43
N VAL A 40 4.27 11.53 -5.15
CA VAL A 40 3.93 10.23 -4.55
C VAL A 40 2.42 10.08 -4.37
N LEU A 41 1.75 11.14 -3.90
CA LEU A 41 0.30 11.15 -3.70
C LEU A 41 -0.47 10.95 -5.02
N ASP A 42 -0.03 11.63 -6.08
CA ASP A 42 -0.64 11.52 -7.41
C ASP A 42 -0.55 10.09 -7.94
N GLU A 43 0.61 9.44 -7.80
CA GLU A 43 0.78 8.05 -8.23
C GLU A 43 0.04 7.07 -7.31
N LEU A 44 0.07 7.28 -6.00
CA LEU A 44 -0.63 6.44 -5.04
C LEU A 44 -2.17 6.49 -5.26
N ALA A 45 -2.71 7.63 -5.69
CA ALA A 45 -4.13 7.78 -5.99
C ALA A 45 -4.64 6.81 -7.08
N ASN A 46 -3.77 6.35 -7.99
CA ASN A 46 -4.12 5.36 -9.00
C ASN A 46 -4.55 4.01 -8.39
N TYR A 47 -4.06 3.71 -7.18
CA TYR A 47 -4.38 2.49 -6.43
C TYR A 47 -5.62 2.61 -5.54
N GLN A 48 -6.13 3.83 -5.31
CA GLN A 48 -7.36 4.03 -4.52
C GLN A 48 -8.60 3.71 -5.36
N ASN A 49 -9.58 3.05 -4.76
CA ASN A 49 -10.87 2.71 -5.36
C ASN A 49 -11.96 3.70 -4.94
N GLN A 50 -13.14 3.59 -5.57
CA GLN A 50 -14.25 4.51 -5.33
C GLN A 50 -14.81 4.44 -3.91
N ASP A 51 -14.71 3.28 -3.27
CA ASP A 51 -15.07 3.04 -1.86
C ASP A 51 -14.08 3.69 -0.87
N GLY A 52 -12.95 4.19 -1.36
CA GLY A 52 -11.89 4.82 -0.60
C GLY A 52 -10.78 3.88 -0.13
N GLY A 53 -10.96 2.57 -0.26
CA GLY A 53 -9.93 1.57 0.01
C GLY A 53 -8.91 1.49 -1.11
N PHE A 54 -7.88 0.67 -0.90
CA PHE A 54 -6.81 0.46 -1.87
C PHE A 54 -6.72 -0.99 -2.33
N GLY A 55 -6.38 -1.16 -3.59
CA GLY A 55 -6.25 -2.46 -4.27
C GLY A 55 -5.24 -2.39 -5.41
N LYS A 56 -5.57 -3.04 -6.54
CA LYS A 56 -4.84 -2.94 -7.82
C LYS A 56 -3.35 -3.28 -7.71
N GLY A 57 -3.02 -4.30 -6.93
CA GLY A 57 -1.63 -4.73 -6.79
C GLY A 57 -0.76 -3.83 -5.93
N LEU A 58 -1.30 -2.85 -5.19
CA LEU A 58 -0.48 -1.95 -4.36
C LEU A 58 0.37 -2.74 -3.35
N GLU A 59 -0.26 -3.65 -2.61
CA GLU A 59 0.42 -4.73 -1.88
C GLU A 59 0.89 -5.76 -2.92
N PRO A 60 2.21 -5.90 -3.19
CA PRO A 60 2.70 -6.72 -4.29
C PRO A 60 2.29 -8.19 -4.22
N ASP A 61 2.03 -8.70 -3.02
CA ASP A 61 1.60 -10.07 -2.79
C ASP A 61 0.12 -10.32 -3.13
N ILE A 62 -0.66 -9.29 -3.49
CA ILE A 62 -2.09 -9.38 -3.78
C ILE A 62 -2.39 -8.66 -5.10
N GLN A 63 -2.69 -9.40 -6.17
CA GLN A 63 -3.00 -8.82 -7.49
C GLN A 63 -4.48 -8.47 -7.68
N MET A 64 -5.30 -8.62 -6.64
CA MET A 64 -6.73 -8.29 -6.65
C MET A 64 -6.95 -6.79 -6.96
N PRO A 65 -7.88 -6.44 -7.86
CA PRO A 65 -8.19 -5.05 -8.19
C PRO A 65 -8.97 -4.33 -7.07
N ASP A 66 -9.79 -5.09 -6.34
CA ASP A 66 -10.68 -4.56 -5.31
C ASP A 66 -9.93 -4.14 -4.05
N SER A 67 -10.62 -3.38 -3.21
CA SER A 67 -10.06 -2.88 -1.97
C SER A 67 -9.90 -4.00 -0.94
N SER A 68 -8.82 -3.94 -0.16
CA SER A 68 -8.69 -4.74 1.06
C SER A 68 -8.17 -3.91 2.23
N VAL A 69 -8.42 -4.36 3.45
CA VAL A 69 -7.88 -3.73 4.66
C VAL A 69 -6.35 -3.75 4.62
N VAL A 70 -5.72 -4.90 4.35
CA VAL A 70 -4.25 -4.98 4.30
C VAL A 70 -3.67 -3.98 3.31
N THR A 71 -4.17 -3.95 2.07
CA THR A 71 -3.65 -3.06 1.04
C THR A 71 -3.88 -1.59 1.42
N THR A 72 -5.00 -1.27 2.07
CA THR A 72 -5.27 0.06 2.62
C THR A 72 -4.30 0.44 3.74
N THR A 73 -3.87 -0.50 4.58
CA THR A 73 -2.85 -0.21 5.61
C THR A 73 -1.48 0.07 5.00
N ILE A 74 -1.13 -0.55 3.86
CA ILE A 74 0.08 -0.24 3.09
C ILE A 74 0.01 1.20 2.56
N ALA A 75 -1.12 1.60 1.97
CA ALA A 75 -1.33 2.97 1.52
C ALA A 75 -1.18 3.98 2.68
N LEU A 76 -1.79 3.72 3.84
CA LEU A 76 -1.67 4.58 5.02
C LEU A 76 -0.24 4.70 5.54
N ARG A 77 0.56 3.63 5.43
CA ARG A 77 1.99 3.69 5.76
C ARG A 77 2.72 4.67 4.85
N ILE A 78 2.49 4.57 3.54
CA ILE A 78 3.09 5.46 2.54
C ILE A 78 2.65 6.90 2.79
N LEU A 79 1.35 7.14 2.98
CA LEU A 79 0.78 8.45 3.29
C LEU A 79 1.45 9.08 4.53
N ARG A 80 1.65 8.29 5.59
CA ARG A 80 2.36 8.74 6.80
C ARG A 80 3.83 9.07 6.52
N GLU A 81 4.52 8.25 5.74
CA GLU A 81 5.93 8.42 5.38
C GLU A 81 6.20 9.69 4.56
N VAL A 82 5.31 10.01 3.62
CA VAL A 82 5.37 11.25 2.84
C VAL A 82 4.75 12.46 3.56
N LYS A 83 4.32 12.27 4.81
CA LYS A 83 3.70 13.30 5.66
C LYS A 83 2.47 13.94 5.02
N ALA A 84 1.64 13.11 4.36
CA ALA A 84 0.33 13.54 3.86
C ALA A 84 -0.48 14.18 4.99
N ALA A 85 -1.22 15.22 4.66
CA ALA A 85 -2.01 15.94 5.64
C ALA A 85 -3.26 15.12 5.97
N SER A 86 -3.70 15.12 7.23
CA SER A 86 -4.90 14.40 7.65
C SER A 86 -6.19 14.87 6.95
N ASN A 87 -6.14 16.07 6.37
CA ASN A 87 -7.21 16.68 5.60
C ASN A 87 -7.06 16.46 4.07
N ASP A 88 -6.10 15.67 3.61
CA ASP A 88 -6.04 15.26 2.22
C ASP A 88 -7.17 14.27 1.92
N GLU A 89 -7.81 14.40 0.75
CA GLU A 89 -8.96 13.58 0.38
C GLU A 89 -8.63 12.09 0.37
N ILE A 90 -7.45 11.74 -0.16
CA ILE A 90 -6.92 10.36 -0.20
C ILE A 90 -6.84 9.73 1.20
N VAL A 91 -6.43 10.50 2.21
CA VAL A 91 -6.35 10.06 3.61
C VAL A 91 -7.75 9.88 4.19
N ARG A 92 -8.63 10.87 4.02
CA ARG A 92 -10.00 10.78 4.57
C ARG A 92 -10.77 9.59 4.02
N LYS A 93 -10.65 9.33 2.72
CA LYS A 93 -11.28 8.19 2.05
C LYS A 93 -10.76 6.85 2.58
N ALA A 94 -9.45 6.71 2.77
CA ALA A 94 -8.85 5.52 3.38
C ALA A 94 -9.41 5.24 4.79
N ILE A 95 -9.51 6.29 5.61
CA ILE A 95 -10.08 6.17 6.96
C ILE A 95 -11.57 5.83 6.92
N GLN A 96 -12.34 6.43 6.01
CA GLN A 96 -13.77 6.10 5.83
C GLN A 96 -13.97 4.64 5.42
N TYR A 97 -13.16 4.13 4.49
CA TYR A 97 -13.16 2.72 4.11
C TYR A 97 -12.90 1.82 5.32
N LEU A 98 -11.84 2.08 6.09
CA LEU A 98 -11.55 1.28 7.28
C LEU A 98 -12.65 1.34 8.33
N LEU A 99 -13.29 2.50 8.53
CA LEU A 99 -14.43 2.59 9.45
C LEU A 99 -15.64 1.78 8.97
N ALA A 100 -15.84 1.66 7.65
CA ALA A 100 -16.91 0.86 7.06
C ALA A 100 -16.64 -0.65 7.14
N GLU A 101 -15.38 -1.06 6.98
CA GLU A 101 -14.95 -2.47 7.04
C GLU A 101 -14.76 -3.01 8.46
N TYR A 102 -14.88 -2.18 9.49
CA TYR A 102 -14.68 -2.62 10.87
C TYR A 102 -15.85 -3.51 11.36
N ASP A 103 -15.56 -4.77 11.67
CA ASP A 103 -16.52 -5.65 12.35
C ASP A 103 -16.51 -5.35 13.85
N SER A 104 -17.44 -4.51 14.28
CA SER A 104 -17.62 -4.14 15.68
C SER A 104 -18.07 -5.30 16.59
N ALA A 105 -18.71 -6.34 16.05
CA ALA A 105 -19.17 -7.48 16.85
C ALA A 105 -17.99 -8.37 17.25
N GLN A 106 -17.02 -8.52 16.36
CA GLN A 106 -15.81 -9.30 16.58
C GLN A 106 -14.61 -8.44 17.00
N SER A 107 -14.73 -7.12 16.90
CA SER A 107 -13.64 -6.15 17.15
C SER A 107 -12.42 -6.34 16.24
N ILE A 108 -12.65 -6.75 14.99
CA ILE A 108 -11.60 -7.02 14.01
C ILE A 108 -11.81 -6.20 12.73
N TRP A 109 -10.76 -6.14 11.92
CA TRP A 109 -10.89 -5.83 10.50
C TRP A 109 -10.65 -7.10 9.69
N PRO A 110 -11.62 -7.56 8.88
CA PRO A 110 -11.38 -8.61 7.90
C PRO A 110 -10.23 -8.20 6.96
N ILE A 111 -9.09 -8.88 7.06
CA ILE A 111 -7.82 -8.39 6.51
C ILE A 111 -7.82 -8.34 4.97
N VAL A 112 -8.52 -9.30 4.36
CA VAL A 112 -8.80 -9.43 2.93
C VAL A 112 -10.24 -9.93 2.74
N PRO A 113 -10.91 -9.55 1.64
CA PRO A 113 -12.22 -10.10 1.30
C PRO A 113 -12.09 -11.50 0.67
N GLN A 114 -13.20 -12.22 0.52
CA GLN A 114 -13.21 -13.59 -0.02
C GLN A 114 -12.74 -13.63 -1.48
N GLU A 115 -13.03 -12.58 -2.23
CA GLU A 115 -12.67 -12.39 -3.63
C GLU A 115 -11.16 -12.47 -3.88
N VAL A 116 -10.32 -12.32 -2.84
CA VAL A 116 -8.85 -12.47 -2.96
C VAL A 116 -8.47 -13.82 -3.57
N ASP A 117 -9.24 -14.87 -3.28
CA ASP A 117 -8.99 -16.24 -3.74
C ASP A 117 -9.19 -16.39 -5.27
N GLU A 118 -9.83 -15.42 -5.91
CA GLU A 118 -10.05 -15.38 -7.37
C GLU A 118 -8.87 -14.76 -8.15
N TYR A 119 -7.91 -14.15 -7.46
CA TYR A 119 -6.78 -13.44 -8.07
C TYR A 119 -5.44 -14.02 -7.63
N PRO A 120 -4.34 -13.84 -8.40
CA PRO A 120 -3.02 -14.24 -7.94
C PRO A 120 -2.63 -13.53 -6.64
N HIS A 121 -2.32 -14.31 -5.61
CA HIS A 121 -1.85 -13.80 -4.32
C HIS A 121 -0.88 -14.78 -3.66
N ALA A 122 -0.10 -14.31 -2.69
CA ALA A 122 0.75 -15.17 -1.89
C ALA A 122 -0.08 -16.04 -0.92
N PRO A 123 0.31 -17.30 -0.62
CA PRO A 123 -0.55 -18.25 0.10
C PRO A 123 -0.99 -17.86 1.52
N TRP A 124 -0.30 -16.91 2.16
CA TRP A 124 -0.68 -16.38 3.47
C TRP A 124 -1.86 -15.39 3.41
N TRP A 125 -2.29 -15.01 2.21
CA TRP A 125 -3.47 -14.18 1.97
C TRP A 125 -4.73 -14.98 1.59
N ASN A 126 -4.67 -16.32 1.57
CA ASN A 126 -5.86 -17.15 1.33
C ASN A 126 -6.96 -16.81 2.35
N PHE A 127 -8.18 -16.54 1.89
CA PHE A 127 -9.27 -16.05 2.75
C PHE A 127 -9.56 -17.00 3.92
N GLU A 128 -9.62 -18.31 3.67
CA GLU A 128 -9.96 -19.34 4.68
C GLU A 128 -9.04 -19.31 5.92
N ASN A 129 -7.79 -18.87 5.77
CA ASN A 129 -6.80 -18.88 6.86
C ASN A 129 -6.75 -17.55 7.63
N THR A 130 -7.48 -16.53 7.20
CA THR A 130 -7.30 -15.16 7.70
C THR A 130 -7.81 -14.97 9.12
N ALA A 131 -8.94 -15.59 9.47
CA ALA A 131 -9.50 -15.52 10.82
C ALA A 131 -8.54 -16.10 11.87
N ASP A 132 -7.91 -17.24 11.59
CA ASP A 132 -6.97 -17.87 12.50
C ASP A 132 -5.62 -17.13 12.58
N THR A 133 -5.24 -16.43 11.51
CA THR A 133 -3.93 -15.75 11.39
C THR A 133 -3.95 -14.33 11.94
N PHE A 134 -5.08 -13.62 11.79
CA PHE A 134 -5.18 -12.18 12.05
C PHE A 134 -6.36 -11.78 12.96
N GLY A 135 -7.21 -12.72 13.36
CA GLY A 135 -8.36 -12.51 14.25
C GLY A 135 -8.07 -12.66 15.73
#